data_AF-X1H0K6-F1
#
_entry.id   AF-X1H0K6-F1
#
_cell.length_a   1.000
_cell.length_b   1.000
_cell.length_c   1.000
_cell.angle_alpha   90.00
_cell.angle_beta   90.00
_cell.angle_gamma   90.00
#
_symmetry.space_group_name_H-M   'P 1'
#
loop_
_entity.id
_entity.type
_entity.pdbx_description
1 polymer ?
#
loop_
_entity_poly.entity_id
_entity_poly.type
_entity_poly.pdbx_seq_one_letter_code
_entity_poly.pdbx_strand_id
1 'polypeptide(L)'
;RYVEQIIVVTDGGENEPPFFVDALQKYRTALNVEPNICFVKVDGAQYSEHVEEECKRQGIMFDSFRFKGDYYSLPNLLPLVSKPSKLELLDEIMNWPLPVRLSA
;
A
#
# COMPACT_ATOMS: atom_id res chain seq x y z
N ARG A 1 -5.69 16.91 -12.53
CA ARG A 1 -5.80 16.35 -11.16
C ARG A 1 -4.93 15.10 -11.16
N TYR A 2 -3.95 15.01 -10.27
CA TYR A 2 -3.02 13.87 -10.20
C TYR A 2 -3.21 13.12 -8.88
N VAL A 3 -2.76 11.86 -8.87
CA VAL A 3 -2.75 10.99 -7.71
C VAL A 3 -1.41 11.11 -7.00
N GLU A 4 -1.44 11.35 -5.69
CA GLU A 4 -0.24 11.46 -4.83
C GLU A 4 0.22 10.10 -4.29
N GLN A 5 -0.71 9.16 -4.11
CA GLN A 5 -0.42 7.82 -3.61
C GLN A 5 -1.26 6.78 -4.36
N ILE A 6 -0.60 5.70 -4.78
CA ILE A 6 -1.24 4.53 -5.39
C ILE A 6 -1.13 3.38 -4.40
N ILE A 7 -2.28 2.89 -3.93
CA ILE A 7 -2.36 1.69 -3.11
C ILE A 7 -2.80 0.54 -4.00
N VAL A 8 -1.98 -0.51 -4.07
CA VAL A 8 -2.22 -1.70 -4.89
C VAL A 8 -2.52 -2.87 -3.96
N VAL A 9 -3.78 -3.31 -3.93
CA VAL A 9 -4.18 -4.53 -3.22
C VAL A 9 -4.00 -5.70 -4.18
N THR A 10 -3.10 -6.63 -3.87
CA THR A 10 -2.71 -7.71 -4.81
C THR A 10 -2.21 -8.96 -4.09
N ASP A 11 -2.23 -10.10 -4.76
CA ASP A 11 -1.49 -11.32 -4.36
C ASP A 11 -0.01 -11.28 -4.84
N GLY A 12 0.35 -10.25 -5.61
CA GLY A 12 1.68 -10.01 -6.18
C GLY A 12 1.93 -10.76 -7.49
N GLY A 13 0.94 -11.50 -7.99
CA GLY A 13 0.98 -12.12 -9.30
C GLY A 13 0.63 -11.10 -10.38
N GLU A 14 1.45 -11.04 -11.43
CA GLU A 14 1.17 -10.22 -12.59
C GLU A 14 1.42 -11.05 -13.86
N ASN A 15 0.33 -11.61 -14.40
CA ASN A 15 0.42 -12.64 -15.43
C ASN A 15 0.08 -12.11 -16.84
N GLU A 16 -0.56 -10.95 -16.92
CA GLU A 16 -1.04 -10.38 -18.18
C GLU A 16 -0.71 -8.88 -18.26
N PRO A 17 -0.34 -8.38 -19.46
CA PRO A 17 -0.11 -6.96 -19.67
C PRO A 17 -1.44 -6.15 -19.61
N PRO A 18 -1.38 -4.85 -19.30
CA PRO A 18 -0.16 -4.09 -19.01
C PRO A 18 0.40 -4.35 -17.62
N PHE A 19 1.73 -4.51 -17.54
CA PHE A 19 2.44 -4.65 -16.26
C PHE A 19 2.47 -3.34 -15.48
N PHE A 20 2.54 -3.44 -14.15
CA PHE A 20 2.33 -2.33 -13.22
C PHE A 20 3.37 -1.25 -13.43
N VAL A 21 4.64 -1.61 -13.51
CA VAL A 21 5.71 -0.62 -13.71
C VAL A 21 5.65 0.01 -15.08
N ASP A 22 5.31 -0.73 -16.14
CA ASP A 22 5.12 -0.14 -17.47
C ASP A 22 4.00 0.90 -17.46
N ALA A 23 2.88 0.59 -16.79
CA ALA A 23 1.77 1.50 -16.61
C ALA A 23 2.14 2.72 -15.74
N LEU A 24 2.88 2.48 -14.65
CA LEU A 24 3.35 3.51 -13.73
C LEU A 24 4.31 4.48 -14.42
N GLN A 25 5.27 4.00 -15.22
CA GLN A 25 6.19 4.85 -15.97
C GLN A 25 5.44 5.73 -16.97
N LYS A 26 4.50 5.17 -17.73
CA LYS A 26 3.64 5.95 -18.64
C LYS A 26 2.88 7.05 -17.91
N TYR A 27 2.33 6.74 -16.74
CA TYR A 27 1.62 7.71 -15.90
C TYR A 27 2.56 8.83 -15.41
N ARG A 28 3.74 8.47 -14.88
CA ARG A 28 4.76 9.44 -14.40
C ARG A 28 5.19 10.38 -15.51
N THR A 29 5.46 9.87 -16.70
CA THR A 29 5.86 10.68 -17.87
C THR A 29 4.72 11.57 -18.36
N ALA A 30 3.49 11.04 -18.46
CA ALA A 30 2.36 11.78 -19.00
C ALA A 30 1.93 12.96 -18.11
N LEU A 31 2.06 12.82 -16.79
CA LEU A 31 1.59 13.83 -15.82
C LEU A 31 2.73 14.56 -15.09
N ASN A 32 3.98 14.16 -15.29
CA ASN A 32 5.17 14.70 -14.63
C ASN A 32 5.04 14.72 -13.09
N VAL A 33 4.68 13.56 -12.52
CA VAL A 33 4.48 13.36 -11.07
C VAL A 33 5.16 12.08 -10.60
N GLU A 34 5.48 12.01 -9.31
CA GLU A 34 6.09 10.85 -8.66
C GLU A 34 5.19 10.41 -7.49
N PRO A 35 4.22 9.49 -7.73
CA PRO A 35 3.33 9.04 -6.67
C PRO A 35 4.01 8.04 -5.73
N ASN A 36 3.65 8.10 -4.45
CA ASN A 36 4.02 7.09 -3.46
C ASN A 36 3.31 5.77 -3.76
N ILE A 37 4.05 4.67 -3.77
CA ILE A 37 3.51 3.34 -4.05
C ILE A 37 3.41 2.53 -2.76
N CYS A 38 2.26 1.92 -2.51
CA CYS A 38 2.03 1.05 -1.36
C CYS A 38 1.35 -0.24 -1.82
N PHE A 39 2.03 -1.37 -1.67
CA PHE A 39 1.47 -2.69 -1.90
C PHE A 39 0.81 -3.21 -0.62
N VAL A 40 -0.45 -3.62 -0.74
CA VAL A 40 -1.17 -4.35 0.30
C VAL A 40 -1.32 -5.79 -0.19
N LYS A 41 -0.47 -6.66 0.33
CA LYS A 41 -0.46 -8.08 -0.04
C LYS A 41 -1.46 -8.85 0.78
N VAL A 42 -2.50 -9.36 0.14
CA VAL A 42 -3.51 -10.19 0.82
C VAL A 42 -2.97 -11.61 0.93
N ASP A 43 -2.93 -12.17 2.14
CA ASP A 43 -2.40 -13.51 2.36
C ASP A 43 -3.34 -14.56 1.74
N GLY A 44 -2.84 -15.25 0.72
CA GLY A 44 -3.43 -16.44 0.10
C GLY A 44 -2.40 -17.57 0.04
N ALA A 45 -2.82 -18.79 -0.28
CA ALA A 45 -1.94 -19.97 -0.29
C ALA A 45 -0.70 -19.85 -1.22
N GLN A 46 -0.72 -18.89 -2.16
CA GLN A 46 0.36 -18.57 -3.07
C GLN A 46 0.41 -17.05 -3.23
N TYR A 47 1.42 -16.41 -2.64
CA TYR A 47 1.71 -14.99 -2.91
C TYR A 47 3.02 -14.91 -3.70
N SER A 48 3.11 -13.94 -4.61
CA SER A 48 4.28 -13.73 -5.46
C SER A 48 5.00 -12.43 -5.06
N GLU A 49 6.31 -12.38 -5.23
CA GLU A 49 7.13 -11.17 -5.05
C GLU A 49 7.46 -10.49 -6.39
N HIS A 50 6.89 -11.00 -7.50
CA HIS A 50 7.25 -10.61 -8.86
C HIS A 50 7.22 -9.09 -9.09
N VAL A 51 6.09 -8.43 -8.77
CA VAL A 51 5.93 -6.99 -8.97
C VAL A 51 6.89 -6.16 -8.10
N GLU A 52 7.19 -6.63 -6.89
CA GLU A 52 8.13 -5.96 -5.97
C GLU A 52 9.58 -6.09 -6.45
N GLU A 53 9.96 -7.27 -6.95
CA GLU A 53 11.27 -7.49 -7.58
C GLU A 53 11.45 -6.61 -8.81
N GLU A 54 10.41 -6.50 -9.63
CA GLU A 54 10.40 -5.72 -10.85
C GLU A 54 10.52 -4.21 -10.53
N CYS A 55 9.76 -3.71 -9.55
CA CYS A 55 9.93 -2.38 -8.98
C CYS A 55 11.36 -2.13 -8.46
N LYS A 56 11.95 -3.08 -7.69
CA LYS A 56 13.33 -2.97 -7.20
C LYS A 56 14.34 -2.88 -8.34
N ARG A 57 14.19 -3.69 -9.39
CA ARG A 57 15.06 -3.67 -10.58
C ARG A 57 15.01 -2.33 -11.31
N GLN A 58 13.85 -1.68 -11.30
CA GLN A 58 13.64 -0.36 -11.93
C GLN A 58 13.91 0.82 -10.98
N GLY A 59 14.39 0.55 -9.75
CA GLY A 59 14.70 1.60 -8.77
C GLY A 59 13.48 2.34 -8.24
N ILE A 60 12.28 1.74 -8.33
CA ILE A 60 11.03 2.33 -7.85
C ILE A 60 10.92 2.08 -6.34
N MET A 61 10.77 3.16 -5.57
CA MET A 61 10.52 3.06 -4.14
C MET A 61 9.05 2.70 -3.88
N PHE A 62 8.82 1.77 -2.95
CA PHE A 62 7.49 1.36 -2.51
C PHE A 62 7.50 0.93 -1.06
N ASP A 63 6.33 1.03 -0.43
CA ASP A 63 5.99 0.35 0.82
C ASP A 63 5.25 -0.95 0.53
N SER A 64 5.44 -1.97 1.37
CA SER A 64 4.78 -3.27 1.23
C SER A 64 4.26 -3.74 2.59
N PHE A 65 2.96 -3.98 2.67
CA PHE A 65 2.27 -4.45 3.87
C PHE A 65 1.66 -5.81 3.59
N ARG A 66 2.05 -6.81 4.39
CA ARG A 66 1.43 -8.14 4.35
C ARG A 66 0.22 -8.16 5.26
N PHE A 67 -0.96 -8.26 4.66
CA PHE A 67 -2.23 -8.32 5.34
C PHE A 67 -2.68 -9.77 5.54
N LYS A 68 -2.70 -10.21 6.81
CA LYS A 68 -3.11 -11.56 7.23
C LYS A 68 -4.57 -11.66 7.70
N GLY A 69 -5.34 -10.59 7.54
CA GLY A 69 -6.76 -10.58 7.90
C GLY A 69 -7.63 -11.20 6.82
N ASP A 70 -8.92 -11.30 7.10
CA ASP A 70 -9.90 -11.72 6.10
C ASP A 70 -10.27 -10.56 5.15
N TYR A 71 -10.95 -10.90 4.04
CA TYR A 71 -11.44 -9.93 3.06
C TYR A 71 -12.28 -8.81 3.69
N TYR A 72 -13.05 -9.11 4.74
CA TYR A 72 -13.92 -8.15 5.43
C TYR A 72 -13.14 -7.17 6.32
N SER A 73 -11.92 -7.51 6.68
CA SER A 73 -11.05 -6.68 7.51
C SER A 73 -10.18 -5.72 6.68
N LEU A 74 -10.06 -5.95 5.37
CA LEU A 74 -9.26 -5.10 4.46
C LEU A 74 -9.73 -3.62 4.45
N PRO A 75 -11.03 -3.30 4.44
CA PRO A 75 -11.50 -1.91 4.52
C PRO A 75 -11.04 -1.16 5.77
N ASN A 76 -10.72 -1.87 6.86
CA ASN A 76 -10.22 -1.24 8.08
C ASN A 76 -8.73 -0.85 7.96
N LEU A 77 -7.97 -1.54 7.11
CA LEU A 77 -6.55 -1.27 6.89
C LEU A 77 -6.35 -0.09 5.93
N LEU A 78 -7.15 -0.01 4.86
CA LEU A 78 -6.96 0.98 3.79
C LEU A 78 -6.84 2.43 4.30
N PRO A 79 -7.67 2.91 5.25
CA PRO A 79 -7.54 4.28 5.79
C PRO A 79 -6.23 4.56 6.51
N LEU A 80 -5.58 3.54 7.07
CA LEU A 80 -4.33 3.67 7.79
C LEU A 80 -3.15 3.77 6.81
N VAL A 81 -3.16 2.95 5.76
CA VAL A 81 -2.10 2.95 4.73
C VAL A 81 -2.26 4.07 3.71
N SER A 82 -3.45 4.66 3.59
CA SER A 82 -3.72 5.82 2.72
C SER A 82 -3.31 7.16 3.32
N LYS A 83 -2.73 7.16 4.53
CA LYS A 83 -2.23 8.38 5.14
C LYS A 83 -0.99 8.85 4.37
N PRO A 84 -0.84 10.16 4.09
CA PRO A 84 0.30 10.70 3.35
C PRO A 84 1.65 10.41 4.01
N SER A 85 1.68 10.31 5.35
CA SER A 85 2.89 10.06 6.13
C SER A 85 2.68 9.04 7.25
N LYS A 86 3.65 8.13 7.41
CA LYS A 86 3.72 7.20 8.56
C LYS A 86 3.90 7.95 9.89
N LEU A 87 4.55 9.12 9.86
CA LEU A 87 4.71 9.96 11.05
C LEU A 87 3.36 10.51 11.52
N GLU A 88 2.53 10.99 10.58
CA GLU A 88 1.18 11.48 10.90
C GLU A 88 0.30 10.38 11.50
N LEU A 89 0.39 9.15 10.96
CA LEU A 89 -0.29 7.99 11.52
C LEU A 89 0.22 7.65 12.93
N LEU A 90 1.54 7.72 13.16
CA LEU A 90 2.12 7.49 14.47
C LEU A 90 1.62 8.54 15.48
N ASP A 91 1.63 9.81 15.11
CA ASP A 91 1.12 10.89 15.96
C ASP A 91 -0.37 10.70 16.29
N GLU A 92 -1.17 10.25 15.33
CA GLU A 92 -2.58 9.90 15.56
C GLU A 92 -2.74 8.77 16.59
N ILE A 93 -1.94 7.69 16.44
CA ILE A 93 -1.94 6.56 17.38
C ILE A 93 -1.50 7.00 18.78
N MET A 94 -0.43 7.80 18.87
CA MET A 94 0.13 8.27 20.14
C MET A 94 -0.81 9.22 20.88
N ASN A 95 -1.65 9.97 20.16
CA ASN A 95 -2.65 10.86 20.73
C ASN A 95 -3.98 10.16 21.05
N TRP A 96 -4.14 8.87 20.73
CA TRP A 96 -5.38 8.15 21.01
C TRP A 96 -5.53 7.87 22.52
N PRO A 97 -6.65 8.24 23.16
CA PRO A 97 -6.82 8.06 24.60
C PRO A 97 -6.85 6.57 24.97
N LEU A 98 -6.07 6.20 25.99
CA LEU A 98 -6.02 4.84 26.49
C LEU A 98 -7.33 4.46 27.21
N PRO A 99 -7.82 3.22 27.06
CA PRO A 99 -8.97 2.75 27.80
C PRO A 99 -8.71 2.85 29.31
N VAL A 100 -9.59 3.56 30.01
CA VAL A 100 -9.59 3.64 31.48
C VAL A 100 -10.53 2.57 32.04
N ARG A 101 -10.14 1.91 33.14
CA ARG A 101 -11.05 0.99 33.84
C ARG A 101 -12.22 1.79 34.39
N LEU A 102 -13.44 1.35 34.10
CA LEU A 102 -14.61 1.70 34.88
C LEU A 102 -14.43 1.03 36.26
N SER A 103 -14.25 1.83 37.30
CA SER A 103 -14.19 1.34 38.68
C SER A 103 -15.44 0.51 39.00
N ALA A 104 -15.25 -0.59 39.72
CA ALA A 104 -16.34 -1.45 40.22
C ALA A 104 -17.18 -0.72 41.29
#